data_AF-A0A1D3JDP3-F1
#
_entry.id   AF-A0A1D3JDP3-F1
#
_cell.length_a   1.000
_cell.length_b   1.000
_cell.length_c   1.000
_cell.angle_alpha   90.00
_cell.angle_beta   90.00
_cell.angle_gamma   90.00
#
_symmetry.space_group_name_H-M   'P 1'
#
loop_
_entity.id
_entity.type
_entity.pdbx_description
1 polymer ?
#
loop_
_entity_poly.entity_id
_entity_poly.type
_entity_poly.pdbx_seq_one_letter_code
_entity_poly.pdbx_strand_id
1 'polypeptide(L)'
;MIATFDSFGDYSSNYDLFKQIQSEIGEDYETFPYSVLGEKNENENFITSDCLKLRKYLINFNTKENCIKRNCCQYINYFLNDMVRKNYSSDSSIFDIYITYMNHDSNNYIKSLCASEINYMDQNKYKKIKKLYNMYQLYKIFISMKRGTYCFKANSCATAYNNIITEYPNLDDAKFCKALKDFKNEFEANVDISTGECHSKIQNLLPYTNSCKEFLEKPMGNIASSEQQTAGLVLQVASEISDQQKAEQNVRSMADNSTSFSSTVTTLPISLISSGFGVLLIFLSFYKFTPLGHWLRLRTHGFEGISENLDGENYEMKNNNSEYNDENIEYNEYNISYNSL
;
A
#
# COMPACT_ATOMS: atom_id res chain seq x y z
N MET A 1 5.24 7.39 -22.91
CA MET A 1 5.43 6.81 -21.55
C MET A 1 4.52 5.60 -21.45
N ILE A 2 5.08 4.40 -21.35
CA ILE A 2 4.34 3.15 -21.50
C ILE A 2 3.67 2.85 -20.15
N ALA A 3 2.41 3.22 -19.97
CA ALA A 3 1.65 2.95 -18.74
C ALA A 3 1.77 1.48 -18.37
N THR A 4 2.29 1.14 -17.19
CA THR A 4 2.30 -0.21 -16.62
C THR A 4 1.08 -0.38 -15.71
N PHE A 5 0.70 -1.61 -15.39
CA PHE A 5 -0.18 -1.94 -14.27
C PHE A 5 0.61 -2.90 -13.41
N ASP A 6 0.64 -2.67 -12.10
CA ASP A 6 1.38 -3.52 -11.18
C ASP A 6 0.79 -4.93 -11.14
N SER A 7 1.65 -5.92 -11.05
CA SER A 7 1.23 -7.26 -10.61
C SER A 7 0.84 -7.23 -9.13
N PHE A 8 0.18 -8.30 -8.65
CA PHE A 8 -0.07 -8.45 -7.22
C PHE A 8 1.24 -8.43 -6.39
N GLY A 9 2.30 -9.08 -6.89
CA GLY A 9 3.61 -9.11 -6.23
C GLY A 9 4.26 -7.73 -6.11
N ASP A 10 4.19 -6.92 -7.17
CA ASP A 10 4.67 -5.53 -7.17
C ASP A 10 3.88 -4.70 -6.16
N TYR A 11 2.56 -4.73 -6.24
CA TYR A 11 1.68 -4.02 -5.31
C TYR A 11 1.97 -4.42 -3.85
N SER A 12 2.01 -5.72 -3.57
CA SER A 12 2.18 -6.26 -2.22
C SER A 12 3.49 -5.81 -1.60
N SER A 13 4.58 -5.88 -2.36
CA SER A 13 5.93 -5.47 -1.91
C SER A 13 6.00 -3.96 -1.64
N ASN A 14 5.43 -3.14 -2.53
CA ASN A 14 5.43 -1.69 -2.35
C ASN A 14 4.50 -1.23 -1.22
N TYR A 15 3.35 -1.90 -1.07
CA TYR A 15 2.41 -1.65 0.01
C TYR A 15 3.04 -1.89 1.38
N ASP A 16 3.74 -3.02 1.54
CA ASP A 16 4.41 -3.35 2.80
C ASP A 16 5.51 -2.34 3.14
N LEU A 17 6.36 -2.01 2.16
CA LEU A 17 7.40 -1.00 2.32
C LEU A 17 6.81 0.35 2.71
N PHE A 18 5.78 0.79 2.00
CA PHE A 18 5.13 2.07 2.26
C PHE A 18 4.48 2.12 3.65
N LYS A 19 3.86 1.01 4.07
CA LYS A 19 3.26 0.88 5.42
C LYS A 19 4.30 0.99 6.52
N GLN A 20 5.46 0.35 6.37
CA GLN A 20 6.56 0.45 7.32
C GLN A 20 7.05 1.90 7.48
N ILE A 21 7.15 2.63 6.37
CA ILE A 21 7.64 4.02 6.37
C ILE A 21 6.65 4.99 7.00
N GLN A 22 5.35 4.72 6.90
CA GLN A 22 4.29 5.63 7.38
C GLN A 22 4.38 5.91 8.90
N SER A 23 5.01 5.02 9.67
CA SER A 23 5.21 5.16 11.13
C SER A 23 6.43 6.00 11.54
N GLU A 24 7.31 6.40 10.61
CA GLU A 24 8.65 6.87 10.96
C GLU A 24 8.96 8.33 10.53
N ILE A 25 7.97 9.15 10.16
CA ILE A 25 8.22 10.47 9.53
C ILE A 25 8.34 11.65 10.51
N GLY A 26 8.17 11.45 11.82
CA GLY A 26 8.04 12.53 12.80
C GLY A 26 9.25 13.45 12.89
N GLU A 27 10.46 12.87 12.90
CA GLU A 27 11.71 13.62 13.06
C GLU A 27 12.09 14.43 11.81
N ASP A 28 11.59 14.06 10.62
CA ASP A 28 11.99 14.71 9.37
C ASP A 28 11.27 16.04 9.11
N TYR A 29 10.22 16.36 9.88
CA TYR A 29 9.48 17.63 9.76
C TYR A 29 10.38 18.85 10.03
N GLU A 30 11.37 18.72 10.92
CA GLU A 30 12.30 19.81 11.25
C GLU A 30 13.23 20.15 10.08
N THR A 31 13.52 19.17 9.22
CA THR A 31 14.42 19.32 8.06
C THR A 31 13.67 19.60 6.76
N PHE A 32 12.35 19.76 6.82
CA PHE A 32 11.54 19.99 5.63
C PHE A 32 11.76 21.40 5.06
N PRO A 33 12.06 21.54 3.77
CA PRO A 33 12.30 22.85 3.15
C PRO A 33 10.97 23.57 2.86
N TYR A 34 10.33 24.17 3.86
CA TYR A 34 9.00 24.79 3.77
C TYR A 34 8.81 25.79 2.61
N SER A 35 9.90 26.38 2.09
CA SER A 35 9.88 27.18 0.86
C SER A 35 9.26 26.45 -0.35
N VAL A 36 9.26 25.12 -0.39
CA VAL A 36 8.64 24.33 -1.48
C VAL A 36 7.11 24.41 -1.50
N LEU A 37 6.48 24.85 -0.42
CA LEU A 37 5.03 25.00 -0.33
C LEU A 37 4.53 26.27 -1.04
N GLY A 38 5.42 27.23 -1.32
CA GLY A 38 5.05 28.50 -1.92
C GLY A 38 4.03 29.26 -1.07
N GLU A 39 2.93 29.67 -1.70
CA GLU A 39 1.82 30.39 -1.04
C GLU A 39 0.77 29.45 -0.43
N LYS A 40 0.99 28.13 -0.47
CA LYS A 40 0.01 27.13 -0.04
C LYS A 40 0.03 26.94 1.47
N ASN A 41 -0.93 27.58 2.15
CA ASN A 41 -1.08 27.49 3.61
C ASN A 41 -2.12 26.43 4.03
N GLU A 42 -3.04 26.06 3.14
CA GLU A 42 -4.05 25.04 3.41
C GLU A 42 -3.44 23.64 3.36
N ASN A 43 -3.78 22.82 4.38
CA ASN A 43 -3.32 21.44 4.51
C ASN A 43 -1.80 21.26 4.55
N GLU A 44 -1.04 22.33 4.87
CA GLU A 44 0.43 22.35 4.92
C GLU A 44 1.01 21.10 5.60
N ASN A 45 0.59 20.79 6.83
CA ASN A 45 1.09 19.64 7.58
C ASN A 45 0.86 18.29 6.87
N PHE A 46 -0.25 18.15 6.15
CA PHE A 46 -0.58 16.94 5.39
C PHE A 46 0.24 16.85 4.10
N ILE A 47 0.40 17.97 3.38
CA ILE A 47 1.22 18.04 2.17
C ILE A 47 2.69 17.76 2.52
N THR A 48 3.19 18.35 3.61
CA THR A 48 4.52 18.06 4.16
C THR A 48 4.65 16.58 4.50
N SER A 49 3.66 15.99 5.16
CA SER A 49 3.62 14.55 5.46
C SER A 49 3.75 13.68 4.21
N ASP A 50 3.05 14.05 3.14
CA ASP A 50 3.04 13.29 1.89
C ASP A 50 4.37 13.42 1.13
N CYS A 51 4.97 14.60 1.13
CA CYS A 51 6.32 14.83 0.62
C CYS A 51 7.36 13.97 1.35
N LEU A 52 7.33 13.96 2.69
CA LEU A 52 8.25 13.17 3.50
C LEU A 52 8.10 11.66 3.24
N LYS A 53 6.86 11.15 3.14
CA LYS A 53 6.59 9.75 2.78
C LYS A 53 7.12 9.43 1.38
N LEU A 54 6.88 10.30 0.40
CA LEU A 54 7.41 10.17 -0.96
C LEU A 54 8.94 10.04 -0.95
N ARG A 55 9.64 10.95 -0.27
CA ARG A 55 11.10 10.90 -0.15
C ARG A 55 11.58 9.60 0.48
N LYS A 56 11.06 9.25 1.66
CA LYS A 56 11.50 8.03 2.36
C LYS A 56 11.23 6.77 1.56
N TYR A 57 10.06 6.69 0.92
CA TYR A 57 9.72 5.58 0.05
C TYR A 57 10.74 5.42 -1.08
N LEU A 58 11.07 6.52 -1.77
CA LEU A 58 12.02 6.47 -2.89
C LEU A 58 13.46 6.18 -2.46
N ILE A 59 13.89 6.67 -1.30
CA ILE A 59 15.25 6.39 -0.76
C ILE A 59 15.47 4.88 -0.58
N ASN A 60 14.45 4.12 -0.16
CA ASN A 60 14.57 2.68 0.07
C ASN A 60 14.97 1.86 -1.17
N PHE A 61 14.83 2.41 -2.38
CA PHE A 61 15.20 1.70 -3.60
C PHE A 61 16.69 1.83 -3.96
N ASN A 62 17.43 2.80 -3.41
CA ASN A 62 18.88 3.05 -3.64
C ASN A 62 19.38 3.25 -5.09
N THR A 63 18.69 2.74 -6.11
CA THR A 63 18.97 2.99 -7.53
C THR A 63 17.68 3.06 -8.35
N LYS A 64 17.77 3.70 -9.54
CA LYS A 64 16.67 3.73 -10.50
C LYS A 64 16.29 2.34 -10.99
N GLU A 65 17.27 1.46 -11.20
CA GLU A 65 17.06 0.08 -11.63
C GLU A 65 16.22 -0.70 -10.61
N ASN A 66 16.55 -0.61 -9.32
CA ASN A 66 15.79 -1.27 -8.25
C ASN A 66 14.36 -0.76 -8.16
N CYS A 67 14.16 0.55 -8.35
CA CYS A 67 12.83 1.15 -8.41
C CYS A 67 12.02 0.62 -9.60
N ILE A 68 12.60 0.64 -10.81
CA ILE A 68 11.96 0.14 -12.04
C ILE A 68 11.58 -1.33 -11.88
N LYS A 69 12.49 -2.16 -11.35
CA LYS A 69 12.28 -3.60 -11.14
C LYS A 69 11.06 -3.90 -10.26
N ARG A 70 10.67 -2.95 -9.39
CA ARG A 70 9.53 -3.08 -8.47
C ARG A 70 8.38 -2.13 -8.82
N ASN A 71 8.39 -1.49 -9.99
CA ASN A 71 7.38 -0.49 -10.38
C ASN A 71 7.15 0.62 -9.33
N CYS A 72 8.22 1.07 -8.66
CA CYS A 72 8.06 1.94 -7.50
C CYS A 72 7.40 3.29 -7.83
N CYS A 73 7.74 3.88 -8.97
CA CYS A 73 7.18 5.16 -9.42
C CYS A 73 5.67 5.08 -9.67
N GLN A 74 5.19 3.95 -10.20
CA GLN A 74 3.77 3.75 -10.43
C GLN A 74 3.00 3.69 -9.11
N TYR A 75 3.47 2.89 -8.16
CA TYR A 75 2.82 2.74 -6.86
C TYR A 75 2.76 4.08 -6.12
N ILE A 76 3.87 4.80 -6.02
CA ILE A 76 3.89 6.08 -5.30
C ILE A 76 3.07 7.15 -6.01
N ASN A 77 3.05 7.18 -7.35
CA ASN A 77 2.21 8.11 -8.08
C ASN A 77 0.71 7.82 -7.85
N TYR A 78 0.31 6.53 -7.79
CA TYR A 78 -1.04 6.16 -7.36
C TYR A 78 -1.34 6.64 -5.95
N PHE A 79 -0.43 6.41 -5.00
CA PHE A 79 -0.62 6.82 -3.61
C PHE A 79 -0.84 8.33 -3.48
N LEU A 80 -0.01 9.13 -4.14
CA LEU A 80 -0.14 10.60 -4.15
C LEU A 80 -1.48 11.02 -4.77
N ASN A 81 -1.91 10.39 -5.86
CA ASN A 81 -3.22 10.65 -6.46
C ASN A 81 -4.38 10.30 -5.52
N ASP A 82 -4.30 9.17 -4.80
CA ASP A 82 -5.35 8.80 -3.83
C ASP A 82 -5.42 9.79 -2.68
N MET A 83 -4.27 10.29 -2.20
CA MET A 83 -4.20 11.34 -1.19
C MET A 83 -4.80 12.66 -1.70
N VAL A 84 -4.35 13.18 -2.85
CA VAL A 84 -4.86 14.41 -3.50
C VAL A 84 -6.38 14.38 -3.64
N ARG A 85 -6.93 13.25 -4.09
CA ARG A 85 -8.36 13.10 -4.35
C ARG A 85 -9.21 12.98 -3.09
N LYS A 86 -8.68 12.37 -2.02
CA LYS A 86 -9.41 12.18 -0.76
C LYS A 86 -9.34 13.39 0.17
N ASN A 87 -8.17 14.01 0.27
CA ASN A 87 -7.89 14.94 1.37
C ASN A 87 -7.77 16.40 0.91
N TYR A 88 -7.72 16.65 -0.39
CA TYR A 88 -7.41 17.98 -0.91
C TYR A 88 -8.33 18.39 -2.05
N SER A 89 -9.60 17.96 -2.00
CA SER A 89 -10.62 18.33 -2.98
C SER A 89 -10.21 18.06 -4.44
N SER A 90 -9.34 17.07 -4.66
CA SER A 90 -8.78 16.74 -5.97
C SER A 90 -7.95 17.86 -6.63
N ASP A 91 -7.42 18.80 -5.85
CA ASP A 91 -6.59 19.91 -6.33
C ASP A 91 -5.26 19.43 -6.93
N SER A 92 -5.18 19.46 -8.26
CA SER A 92 -4.02 18.98 -9.00
C SER A 92 -2.76 19.82 -8.80
N SER A 93 -2.87 21.08 -8.36
CA SER A 93 -1.70 21.95 -8.11
C SER A 93 -0.77 21.41 -7.02
N ILE A 94 -1.26 20.50 -6.17
CA ILE A 94 -0.44 19.83 -5.16
C ILE A 94 0.68 18.99 -5.79
N PHE A 95 0.49 18.51 -7.02
CA PHE A 95 1.56 17.81 -7.74
C PHE A 95 2.74 18.73 -8.06
N ASP A 96 2.52 20.03 -8.25
CA ASP A 96 3.61 20.99 -8.45
C ASP A 96 4.49 21.09 -7.20
N ILE A 97 3.89 20.99 -6.00
CA ILE A 97 4.61 20.93 -4.73
C ILE A 97 5.42 19.63 -4.64
N TYR A 98 4.82 18.48 -4.96
CA TYR A 98 5.54 17.20 -4.95
C TYR A 98 6.75 17.21 -5.90
N ILE A 99 6.57 17.74 -7.12
CA ILE A 99 7.63 17.86 -8.11
C ILE A 99 8.70 18.85 -7.66
N THR A 100 8.31 20.01 -7.12
CA THR A 100 9.25 21.02 -6.58
C THR A 100 10.07 20.44 -5.43
N TYR A 101 9.41 19.74 -4.50
CA TYR A 101 10.07 19.07 -3.39
C TYR A 101 11.04 17.99 -3.86
N MET A 102 10.65 17.13 -4.81
CA MET A 102 11.57 16.13 -5.39
C MET A 102 12.77 16.75 -6.08
N ASN A 103 12.60 17.93 -6.67
CA ASN A 103 13.65 18.65 -7.40
C ASN A 103 14.53 19.53 -6.52
N HIS A 104 14.17 19.74 -5.25
CA HIS A 104 14.94 20.52 -4.28
C HIS A 104 16.34 19.92 -4.05
N ASP A 105 17.34 20.75 -3.78
CA ASP A 105 18.75 20.32 -3.68
C ASP A 105 18.99 19.25 -2.60
N SER A 106 18.21 19.27 -1.53
CA SER A 106 18.23 18.23 -0.48
C SER A 106 17.72 16.85 -0.95
N ASN A 107 17.16 16.77 -2.15
CA ASN A 107 16.49 15.61 -2.74
C ASN A 107 17.08 15.19 -4.09
N ASN A 108 18.30 15.65 -4.42
CA ASN A 108 18.99 15.34 -5.68
C ASN A 108 19.01 13.84 -6.05
N TYR A 109 19.08 12.97 -5.05
CA TYR A 109 19.04 11.52 -5.27
C TYR A 109 17.67 11.05 -5.79
N ILE A 110 16.56 11.43 -5.13
CA ILE A 110 15.21 10.97 -5.50
C ILE A 110 14.69 11.59 -6.81
N LYS A 111 15.21 12.77 -7.17
CA LYS A 111 14.94 13.44 -8.45
C LYS A 111 15.16 12.52 -9.65
N SER A 112 16.23 11.74 -9.63
CA SER A 112 16.61 10.85 -10.74
C SER A 112 15.72 9.61 -10.90
N LEU A 113 14.95 9.27 -9.86
CA LEU A 113 14.17 8.03 -9.79
C LEU A 113 12.84 8.17 -10.53
N CYS A 114 11.96 9.04 -10.02
CA CYS A 114 10.55 9.09 -10.43
C CYS A 114 10.04 10.46 -10.90
N ALA A 115 10.87 11.51 -10.94
CA ALA A 115 10.37 12.87 -11.20
C ALA A 115 9.58 13.00 -12.51
N SER A 116 9.95 12.26 -13.56
CA SER A 116 9.23 12.25 -14.84
C SER A 116 7.91 11.48 -14.83
N GLU A 117 7.64 10.68 -13.79
CA GLU A 117 6.49 9.78 -13.69
C GLU A 117 5.45 10.23 -12.66
N ILE A 118 5.81 11.16 -11.76
CA ILE A 118 4.88 11.76 -10.80
C ILE A 118 4.00 12.81 -11.51
N ASN A 119 2.69 12.57 -11.53
CA ASN A 119 1.72 13.47 -12.15
C ASN A 119 0.31 13.24 -11.63
N TYR A 120 -0.53 14.26 -11.73
CA TYR A 120 -1.95 14.12 -11.48
C TYR A 120 -2.57 13.23 -12.57
N MET A 121 -2.97 12.04 -12.16
CA MET A 121 -3.37 10.95 -13.04
C MET A 121 -4.76 11.20 -13.60
N ASP A 122 -4.93 10.90 -14.90
CA ASP A 122 -6.24 10.82 -15.54
C ASP A 122 -7.24 10.02 -14.69
N GLN A 123 -8.48 10.50 -14.62
CA GLN A 123 -9.50 9.97 -13.73
C GLN A 123 -9.86 8.51 -14.05
N ASN A 124 -9.92 8.15 -15.34
CA ASN A 124 -10.24 6.78 -15.74
C ASN A 124 -9.09 5.83 -15.39
N LYS A 125 -7.85 6.26 -15.67
CA LYS A 125 -6.65 5.50 -15.29
C LYS A 125 -6.56 5.30 -13.76
N TYR A 126 -6.77 6.35 -12.98
CA TYR A 126 -6.76 6.29 -11.52
C TYR A 126 -7.83 5.32 -10.98
N LYS A 127 -9.05 5.39 -11.51
CA LYS A 127 -10.15 4.49 -11.11
C LYS A 127 -9.82 3.01 -11.38
N LYS A 128 -9.23 2.70 -12.53
CA LYS A 128 -8.78 1.34 -12.88
C LYS A 128 -7.73 0.82 -11.89
N ILE A 129 -6.68 1.61 -11.63
CA ILE A 129 -5.62 1.23 -10.66
C ILE A 129 -6.19 1.09 -9.24
N LYS A 130 -7.06 2.01 -8.81
CA LYS A 130 -7.70 1.95 -7.49
C LYS A 130 -8.48 0.66 -7.28
N LYS A 131 -9.30 0.26 -8.26
CA LYS A 131 -10.07 -0.98 -8.18
C LYS A 131 -9.14 -2.20 -8.15
N LEU A 132 -8.09 -2.19 -8.98
CA LEU A 132 -7.07 -3.24 -9.00
C LEU A 132 -6.39 -3.40 -7.63
N TYR A 133 -5.92 -2.30 -7.05
CA TYR A 133 -5.23 -2.32 -5.76
C TYR A 133 -6.16 -2.67 -4.60
N ASN A 134 -7.43 -2.24 -4.64
CA ASN A 134 -8.43 -2.66 -3.64
C ASN A 134 -8.62 -4.19 -3.66
N MET A 135 -8.73 -4.77 -4.86
CA MET A 135 -8.81 -6.23 -5.03
C MET A 135 -7.54 -6.92 -4.50
N TYR A 136 -6.35 -6.41 -4.84
CA TYR A 136 -5.08 -6.92 -4.32
C TYR A 136 -4.98 -6.82 -2.80
N GLN A 137 -5.46 -5.73 -2.19
CA GLN A 137 -5.49 -5.59 -0.74
C GLN A 137 -6.38 -6.64 -0.08
N LEU A 138 -7.56 -6.91 -0.64
CA LEU A 138 -8.46 -7.96 -0.14
C LEU A 138 -7.80 -9.34 -0.22
N TYR A 139 -7.13 -9.65 -1.33
CA TYR A 139 -6.38 -10.90 -1.47
C TYR A 139 -5.23 -11.00 -0.47
N LYS A 140 -4.46 -9.92 -0.29
CA LYS A 140 -3.37 -9.86 0.68
C LYS A 140 -3.86 -10.14 2.10
N ILE A 141 -4.99 -9.56 2.49
CA ILE A 141 -5.62 -9.81 3.80
C ILE A 141 -5.99 -11.29 3.92
N PHE A 142 -6.65 -11.85 2.89
CA PHE A 142 -7.03 -13.26 2.86
C PHE A 142 -5.83 -14.20 3.06
N ILE A 143 -4.74 -14.03 2.31
CA ILE A 143 -3.57 -14.92 2.40
C ILE A 143 -2.70 -14.70 3.65
N SER A 144 -2.87 -13.56 4.34
CA SER A 144 -2.07 -13.24 5.54
C SER A 144 -2.59 -13.89 6.83
N MET A 145 -3.79 -14.47 6.81
CA MET A 145 -4.49 -14.93 8.01
C MET A 145 -4.63 -16.46 8.04
N LYS A 146 -4.72 -17.05 9.24
CA LYS A 146 -4.84 -18.52 9.40
C LYS A 146 -6.19 -19.03 8.84
N ARG A 147 -6.16 -20.22 8.23
CA ARG A 147 -7.24 -20.90 7.48
C ARG A 147 -8.62 -20.89 8.17
N GLY A 148 -9.68 -20.86 7.35
CA GLY A 148 -11.08 -21.09 7.74
C GLY A 148 -11.90 -19.84 8.06
N THR A 149 -11.38 -18.89 8.85
CA THR A 149 -12.18 -17.75 9.34
C THR A 149 -12.34 -16.61 8.32
N TYR A 150 -11.60 -16.63 7.21
CA TYR A 150 -11.47 -15.49 6.29
C TYR A 150 -11.93 -15.74 4.86
N CYS A 151 -12.68 -16.83 4.62
CA CYS A 151 -13.27 -17.10 3.31
C CYS A 151 -14.23 -16.00 2.84
N PHE A 152 -14.80 -15.22 3.77
CA PHE A 152 -15.55 -14.01 3.41
C PHE A 152 -14.67 -12.95 2.71
N LYS A 153 -13.37 -12.84 3.06
CA LYS A 153 -12.41 -11.96 2.37
C LYS A 153 -12.05 -12.48 0.99
N ALA A 154 -11.90 -13.79 0.83
CA ALA A 154 -11.75 -14.39 -0.48
C ALA A 154 -12.98 -14.12 -1.36
N ASN A 155 -14.19 -14.22 -0.79
CA ASN A 155 -15.41 -13.85 -1.50
C ASN A 155 -15.47 -12.37 -1.87
N SER A 156 -15.12 -11.46 -0.95
CA SER A 156 -15.00 -10.02 -1.26
C SER A 156 -14.01 -9.76 -2.39
N CYS A 157 -12.91 -10.51 -2.43
CA CYS A 157 -11.92 -10.42 -3.49
C CYS A 157 -12.48 -10.87 -4.84
N ALA A 158 -13.23 -11.98 -4.86
CA ALA A 158 -13.88 -12.48 -6.06
C ALA A 158 -14.94 -11.51 -6.59
N THR A 159 -15.74 -10.93 -5.70
CA THR A 159 -16.69 -9.87 -6.05
C THR A 159 -15.98 -8.63 -6.60
N ALA A 160 -14.87 -8.20 -5.99
CA ALA A 160 -14.10 -7.06 -6.49
C ALA A 160 -13.56 -7.30 -7.91
N TYR A 161 -13.04 -8.50 -8.19
CA TYR A 161 -12.63 -8.89 -9.55
C TYR A 161 -13.82 -8.85 -10.53
N ASN A 162 -14.93 -9.49 -10.19
CA ASN A 162 -16.11 -9.57 -11.06
C ASN A 162 -16.70 -8.19 -11.38
N ASN A 163 -16.67 -7.28 -10.41
CA ASN A 163 -17.10 -5.90 -10.60
C ASN A 163 -16.21 -5.16 -11.62
N ILE A 164 -14.89 -5.40 -11.59
CA ILE A 164 -13.98 -4.84 -12.61
C ILE A 164 -14.34 -5.37 -14.00
N ILE A 165 -14.51 -6.69 -14.14
CA ILE A 165 -14.86 -7.31 -15.44
C ILE A 165 -16.19 -6.78 -15.98
N THR A 166 -17.17 -6.56 -15.10
CA THR A 166 -18.51 -6.07 -15.48
C THR A 166 -18.49 -4.59 -15.88
N GLU A 167 -17.77 -3.75 -15.14
CA GLU A 167 -17.71 -2.30 -15.38
C GLU A 167 -16.90 -1.94 -16.63
N TYR A 168 -15.91 -2.76 -16.98
CA TYR A 168 -15.06 -2.56 -18.15
C TYR A 168 -15.25 -3.73 -19.14
N PRO A 169 -16.35 -3.79 -19.91
CA PRO A 169 -16.59 -4.87 -20.87
C PRO A 169 -15.67 -4.78 -22.11
N ASN A 170 -15.26 -3.56 -22.45
CA ASN A 170 -14.36 -3.26 -23.58
C ASN A 170 -12.98 -2.86 -23.05
N LEU A 171 -12.25 -3.82 -22.50
CA LEU A 171 -10.90 -3.62 -21.99
C LEU A 171 -9.93 -3.52 -23.17
N ASP A 172 -9.57 -2.29 -23.51
CA ASP A 172 -8.64 -1.93 -24.58
C ASP A 172 -7.18 -1.76 -24.09
N ASP A 173 -6.91 -2.15 -22.85
CA ASP A 173 -5.60 -2.05 -22.22
C ASP A 173 -5.00 -3.43 -21.95
N ALA A 174 -4.11 -3.86 -22.85
CA ALA A 174 -3.45 -5.16 -22.78
C ALA A 174 -2.72 -5.40 -21.45
N LYS A 175 -2.17 -4.35 -20.83
CA LYS A 175 -1.44 -4.47 -19.57
C LYS A 175 -2.38 -4.61 -18.38
N PHE A 176 -3.51 -3.90 -18.41
CA PHE A 176 -4.55 -4.10 -17.41
C PHE A 176 -5.17 -5.50 -17.53
N CYS A 177 -5.43 -5.96 -18.76
CA CYS A 177 -5.87 -7.35 -19.01
C CYS A 177 -4.87 -8.36 -18.46
N LYS A 178 -3.56 -8.15 -18.68
CA LYS A 178 -2.51 -9.01 -18.13
C LYS A 178 -2.53 -9.02 -16.60
N ALA A 179 -2.64 -7.87 -15.93
CA ALA A 179 -2.68 -7.80 -14.47
C ALA A 179 -3.89 -8.53 -13.87
N LEU A 180 -5.07 -8.41 -14.51
CA LEU A 180 -6.26 -9.18 -14.14
C LEU A 180 -6.09 -10.67 -14.44
N LYS A 181 -5.34 -11.00 -15.51
CA LYS A 181 -5.07 -12.39 -15.88
C LYS A 181 -4.23 -13.10 -14.84
N ASP A 182 -3.07 -12.51 -14.57
CA ASP A 182 -2.09 -13.02 -13.62
C ASP A 182 -2.74 -13.18 -12.23
N PHE A 183 -3.55 -12.20 -11.83
CA PHE A 183 -4.29 -12.27 -10.58
C PHE A 183 -5.29 -13.41 -10.50
N LYS A 184 -6.14 -13.62 -11.53
CA LYS A 184 -7.12 -14.72 -11.54
C LYS A 184 -6.42 -16.07 -11.33
N ASN A 185 -5.31 -16.28 -12.05
CA ASN A 185 -4.53 -17.49 -11.95
C ASN A 185 -3.96 -17.69 -10.54
N GLU A 186 -3.42 -16.63 -9.94
CA GLU A 186 -2.88 -16.65 -8.58
C GLU A 186 -3.97 -16.92 -7.53
N PHE A 187 -5.15 -16.30 -7.69
CA PHE A 187 -6.29 -16.49 -6.80
C PHE A 187 -6.82 -17.93 -6.85
N GLU A 188 -7.02 -18.48 -8.05
CA GLU A 188 -7.56 -19.83 -8.25
C GLU A 188 -6.56 -20.93 -7.87
N ALA A 189 -5.25 -20.65 -7.97
CA ALA A 189 -4.19 -21.57 -7.54
C ALA A 189 -3.99 -21.61 -6.01
N ASN A 190 -4.59 -20.68 -5.26
CA ASN A 190 -4.48 -20.69 -3.81
C ASN A 190 -5.05 -22.01 -3.23
N VAL A 191 -4.34 -22.61 -2.27
CA VAL A 191 -4.72 -23.93 -1.71
C VAL A 191 -6.12 -23.89 -1.12
N ASP A 192 -6.47 -22.88 -0.34
CA ASP A 192 -7.75 -22.83 0.37
C ASP A 192 -8.94 -22.59 -0.59
N ILE A 193 -8.64 -22.07 -1.79
CA ILE A 193 -9.60 -21.91 -2.89
C ILE A 193 -9.71 -23.22 -3.69
N SER A 194 -8.58 -23.77 -4.13
CA SER A 194 -8.50 -24.93 -5.00
C SER A 194 -8.91 -26.25 -4.33
N THR A 195 -8.65 -26.42 -3.03
CA THR A 195 -9.11 -27.59 -2.25
C THR A 195 -10.57 -27.43 -1.81
N GLY A 196 -11.16 -26.26 -2.03
CA GLY A 196 -12.49 -25.93 -1.57
C GLY A 196 -12.59 -25.72 -0.06
N GLU A 197 -11.49 -25.56 0.70
CA GLU A 197 -11.56 -25.25 2.14
C GLU A 197 -12.45 -24.04 2.43
N CYS A 198 -12.45 -23.04 1.54
CA CYS A 198 -13.50 -22.05 1.47
C CYS A 198 -14.79 -22.60 0.85
N HIS A 199 -15.45 -23.49 1.59
CA HIS A 199 -16.68 -24.21 1.21
C HIS A 199 -17.92 -23.31 1.11
N SER A 200 -17.91 -22.08 1.62
CA SER A 200 -19.01 -21.12 1.42
C SER A 200 -18.87 -20.48 0.04
N LYS A 201 -19.53 -21.06 -0.98
CA LYS A 201 -19.63 -20.62 -2.39
C LYS A 201 -18.99 -19.25 -2.64
N ILE A 202 -17.67 -19.20 -2.79
CA ILE A 202 -16.99 -18.02 -3.29
C ILE A 202 -17.55 -17.78 -4.68
N GLN A 203 -17.87 -16.54 -4.98
CA GLN A 203 -18.35 -16.20 -6.31
C GLN A 203 -17.33 -16.65 -7.35
N ASN A 204 -17.75 -17.45 -8.33
CA ASN A 204 -16.87 -17.86 -9.41
C ASN A 204 -16.36 -16.61 -10.13
N LEU A 205 -15.04 -16.55 -10.36
CA LEU A 205 -14.44 -15.46 -11.10
C LEU A 205 -14.94 -15.51 -12.55
N LEU A 206 -15.52 -14.41 -13.02
CA LEU A 206 -16.02 -14.25 -14.37
C LEU A 206 -14.90 -14.51 -15.39
N PRO A 207 -15.24 -15.04 -16.58
CA PRO A 207 -14.29 -15.13 -17.67
C PRO A 207 -13.91 -13.72 -18.15
N TYR A 208 -12.72 -13.59 -18.75
CA TYR A 208 -12.33 -12.34 -19.39
C TYR A 208 -13.27 -11.99 -20.54
N THR A 209 -13.41 -10.69 -20.76
CA THR A 209 -14.08 -10.13 -21.93
C THR A 209 -13.38 -10.54 -23.22
N ASN A 210 -14.11 -10.59 -24.34
CA ASN A 210 -13.54 -10.92 -25.65
C ASN A 210 -12.41 -9.97 -26.05
N SER A 211 -12.54 -8.69 -25.68
CA SER A 211 -11.49 -7.68 -25.84
C SER A 211 -10.17 -8.10 -25.19
N CYS A 212 -10.17 -8.48 -23.90
CA CYS A 212 -8.95 -8.98 -23.26
C CYS A 212 -8.41 -10.26 -23.90
N LYS A 213 -9.27 -11.19 -24.33
CA LYS A 213 -8.81 -12.43 -24.99
C LYS A 213 -8.03 -12.12 -26.26
N GLU A 214 -8.56 -11.24 -27.12
CA GLU A 214 -7.89 -10.82 -28.35
C GLU A 214 -6.53 -10.16 -28.09
N PHE A 215 -6.39 -9.35 -27.03
CA PHE A 215 -5.11 -8.73 -26.66
C PHE A 215 -4.11 -9.72 -26.06
N LEU A 216 -4.59 -10.76 -25.37
CA LEU A 216 -3.74 -11.78 -24.75
C LEU A 216 -3.31 -12.87 -25.75
N GLU A 217 -4.07 -13.09 -26.81
CA GLU A 217 -3.79 -14.08 -27.87
C GLU A 217 -2.94 -13.50 -29.00
N LYS A 218 -2.92 -12.18 -29.19
CA LYS A 218 -1.93 -11.55 -30.06
C LYS A 218 -0.55 -11.71 -29.40
N PRO A 219 0.45 -12.33 -30.06
CA PRO A 219 1.82 -12.22 -29.60
C PRO A 219 2.13 -10.73 -29.45
N MET A 220 2.86 -10.34 -28.41
CA MET A 220 3.46 -9.00 -28.34
C MET A 220 4.35 -8.86 -29.58
N GLY A 221 3.77 -8.41 -30.68
CA GLY A 221 4.47 -8.14 -31.91
C GLY A 221 5.55 -7.15 -31.55
N ASN A 222 6.78 -7.48 -31.93
CA ASN A 222 7.97 -6.70 -31.69
C ASN A 222 7.70 -5.20 -31.87
N ILE A 223 7.49 -4.47 -30.78
CA ILE A 223 7.79 -3.04 -30.73
C ILE A 223 9.29 -2.97 -30.45
N ALA A 224 10.06 -3.51 -31.40
CA ALA A 224 11.47 -3.25 -31.56
C ALA A 224 11.60 -2.29 -32.74
N SER A 225 11.24 -1.02 -32.51
CA SER A 225 11.72 0.09 -33.34
C SER A 225 11.50 1.42 -32.61
N SER A 226 12.26 1.65 -31.55
CA SER A 226 12.95 2.93 -31.31
C SER A 226 13.96 2.79 -30.18
N GLU A 227 14.76 1.71 -30.19
CA GLU A 227 15.96 1.56 -29.36
C GLU A 227 17.12 1.14 -30.27
N GLN A 228 17.47 2.02 -31.20
CA GLN A 228 18.71 1.90 -31.96
C GLN A 228 19.13 3.26 -32.48
N GLN A 229 19.44 4.17 -31.55
CA GLN A 229 20.30 5.33 -31.81
C GLN A 229 20.89 5.88 -30.50
N THR A 230 21.45 5.02 -29.64
CA THR A 230 22.43 5.45 -28.62
C THR A 230 23.32 4.32 -28.08
N ALA A 231 23.51 3.25 -28.85
CA ALA A 231 24.45 2.17 -28.54
C ALA A 231 25.54 2.07 -29.62
N GLY A 232 26.14 3.22 -29.94
CA GLY A 232 27.19 3.33 -30.94
C GLY A 232 28.04 4.56 -30.68
N LEU A 233 28.66 4.64 -29.49
CA LEU A 233 29.75 5.58 -29.15
C LEU A 233 30.34 5.33 -27.73
N VAL A 234 30.56 4.08 -27.29
CA VAL A 234 31.41 3.81 -26.10
C VAL A 234 32.27 2.53 -26.25
N LEU A 235 32.59 2.13 -27.48
CA LEU A 235 33.61 1.10 -27.73
C LEU A 235 34.74 1.71 -28.56
N GLN A 236 35.36 2.74 -27.98
CA GLN A 236 36.62 3.29 -28.47
C GLN A 236 37.36 4.09 -27.39
N VAL A 237 37.45 3.55 -26.16
CA VAL A 237 38.45 3.99 -25.15
C VAL A 237 38.89 2.79 -24.29
N ALA A 238 39.21 1.67 -24.94
CA ALA A 238 39.80 0.51 -24.29
C ALA A 238 40.96 -0.02 -25.14
N SER A 239 41.92 0.85 -25.40
CA SER A 239 43.27 0.52 -25.82
C SER A 239 44.12 1.77 -25.61
N GLU A 240 45.35 1.60 -25.13
CA GLU A 240 46.24 2.62 -24.53
C GLU A 240 45.82 2.88 -23.06
N ILE A 241 46.46 2.30 -22.05
CA ILE A 241 47.87 2.49 -21.70
C ILE A 241 48.38 1.21 -20.99
N SER A 242 49.42 0.58 -21.55
CA SER A 242 50.39 -0.21 -20.80
C SER A 242 51.67 0.61 -20.71
N ASP A 243 52.31 0.49 -19.56
CA ASP A 243 53.73 0.75 -19.26
C ASP A 243 54.09 1.99 -18.43
N GLN A 244 54.88 1.66 -17.40
CA GLN A 244 55.75 2.49 -16.55
C GLN A 244 55.06 3.32 -15.45
N GLN A 245 55.33 3.14 -14.15
CA GLN A 245 56.58 2.86 -13.46
C GLN A 245 56.40 2.09 -12.14
N LYS A 246 57.43 1.31 -11.79
CA LYS A 246 57.66 0.62 -10.52
C LYS A 246 59.00 1.09 -9.96
N ALA A 247 59.06 1.47 -8.69
CA ALA A 247 60.23 1.46 -7.79
C ALA A 247 59.69 1.70 -6.35
N GLU A 248 59.47 0.65 -5.55
CA GLU A 248 60.41 0.06 -4.54
C GLU A 248 60.57 0.94 -3.27
N GLN A 249 60.56 0.45 -2.02
CA GLN A 249 60.66 -0.92 -1.48
C GLN A 249 60.21 -0.98 0.01
N ASN A 250 60.03 -2.23 0.46
CA ASN A 250 59.54 -2.74 1.75
C ASN A 250 60.42 -2.47 2.98
N VAL A 251 59.85 -2.55 4.19
CA VAL A 251 60.38 -3.40 5.30
C VAL A 251 59.21 -4.01 6.10
N ARG A 252 59.43 -5.26 6.54
CA ARG A 252 58.53 -6.30 7.04
C ARG A 252 58.47 -6.35 8.58
N SER A 253 57.48 -7.13 9.04
CA SER A 253 57.39 -7.99 10.25
C SER A 253 56.91 -7.42 11.60
N MET A 254 55.67 -7.81 11.93
CA MET A 254 55.28 -8.66 13.07
C MET A 254 56.35 -8.97 14.12
N ALA A 255 56.05 -8.62 15.37
CA ALA A 255 56.11 -9.55 16.51
C ALA A 255 55.28 -9.00 17.67
N ASP A 256 54.52 -9.90 18.28
CA ASP A 256 53.76 -9.75 19.52
C ASP A 256 54.62 -9.17 20.66
N ASN A 257 53.96 -8.51 21.61
CA ASN A 257 54.24 -8.78 23.01
C ASN A 257 52.99 -8.53 23.88
N SER A 258 52.61 -9.64 24.49
CA SER A 258 51.74 -9.82 25.64
C SER A 258 52.05 -8.90 26.82
N THR A 259 50.99 -8.35 27.41
CA THR A 259 50.94 -8.08 28.86
C THR A 259 49.58 -8.55 29.38
N SER A 260 49.60 -9.64 30.14
CA SER A 260 48.46 -10.16 30.89
C SER A 260 48.51 -9.66 32.33
N PHE A 261 47.31 -9.60 32.93
CA PHE A 261 47.01 -9.77 34.36
C PHE A 261 46.81 -8.50 35.20
N SER A 262 45.54 -8.15 35.43
CA SER A 262 45.00 -8.20 36.79
C SER A 262 43.46 -8.26 36.76
N SER A 263 42.95 -9.37 37.28
CA SER A 263 41.54 -9.63 37.58
C SER A 263 41.11 -8.90 38.84
N THR A 264 40.06 -8.08 38.76
CA THR A 264 39.21 -7.75 39.91
C THR A 264 37.75 -7.96 39.52
N VAL A 265 37.20 -9.06 40.03
CA VAL A 265 35.75 -9.28 40.10
C VAL A 265 35.23 -8.34 41.16
N THR A 266 34.49 -7.31 40.76
CA THR A 266 33.63 -6.53 41.65
C THR A 266 32.21 -6.60 41.13
N THR A 267 31.44 -7.46 41.78
CA THR A 267 29.98 -7.52 41.71
C THR A 267 29.41 -6.19 42.19
N LEU A 268 28.72 -5.48 41.31
CA LEU A 268 27.88 -4.34 41.66
C LEU A 268 26.40 -4.66 41.40
N PRO A 269 25.50 -4.12 42.24
CA PRO A 269 24.19 -4.69 42.48
C PRO A 269 23.21 -4.39 41.35
N ILE A 270 22.32 -5.34 41.11
CA ILE A 270 21.14 -5.20 40.26
C ILE A 270 20.30 -4.06 40.85
N SER A 271 20.42 -2.88 40.26
CA SER A 271 19.51 -1.77 40.48
C SER A 271 18.29 -1.98 39.56
N LEU A 272 17.20 -2.42 40.19
CA LEU A 272 15.81 -2.05 39.93
C LEU A 272 15.49 -1.50 38.52
N ILE A 273 15.41 -2.39 37.52
CA ILE A 273 14.63 -2.14 36.30
C ILE A 273 13.15 -2.41 36.65
N SER A 274 12.51 -1.51 37.39
CA SER A 274 11.05 -1.56 37.56
C SER A 274 10.34 -0.21 37.41
N SER A 275 11.06 0.85 37.01
CA SER A 275 10.48 2.19 36.83
C SER A 275 10.26 2.58 35.35
N GLY A 276 10.84 1.84 34.40
CA GLY A 276 10.69 2.14 32.96
C GLY A 276 9.35 1.67 32.38
N PHE A 277 8.82 0.53 32.83
CA PHE A 277 7.62 -0.08 32.25
C PHE A 277 6.35 0.73 32.56
N GLY A 278 6.25 1.34 33.74
CA GLY A 278 5.08 2.16 34.10
C GLY A 278 4.97 3.40 33.21
N VAL A 279 6.09 4.09 32.98
CA VAL A 279 6.14 5.26 32.09
C VAL A 279 5.85 4.86 30.63
N LEU A 280 6.37 3.73 30.16
CA LEU A 280 6.10 3.18 28.83
C LEU A 280 4.61 2.83 28.63
N LEU A 281 3.97 2.24 29.64
CA LEU A 281 2.52 1.93 29.63
C LEU A 281 1.65 3.19 29.70
N ILE A 282 2.11 4.24 30.38
CA ILE A 282 1.42 5.55 30.42
C ILE A 282 1.52 6.23 29.05
N PHE A 283 2.69 6.26 28.41
CA PHE A 283 2.84 6.75 27.03
C PHE A 283 2.01 5.94 26.03
N LEU A 284 1.92 4.61 26.21
CA LEU A 284 1.05 3.78 25.40
C LEU A 284 -0.44 4.07 25.67
N SER A 285 -0.83 4.36 26.91
CA SER A 285 -2.21 4.73 27.21
C SER A 285 -2.59 6.06 26.53
N PHE A 286 -1.68 7.03 26.51
CA PHE A 286 -1.90 8.30 25.82
C PHE A 286 -1.87 8.21 24.29
N TYR A 287 -1.24 7.19 23.66
CA TYR A 287 -1.37 7.00 22.20
C TYR A 287 -2.85 6.85 21.80
N LYS A 288 -3.66 6.24 22.67
CA LYS A 288 -5.10 6.00 22.42
C LYS A 288 -5.96 7.25 22.61
N PHE A 289 -5.47 8.27 23.32
CA PHE A 289 -6.17 9.54 23.60
C PHE A 289 -5.55 10.77 22.90
N THR A 290 -4.44 10.59 22.20
CA THR A 290 -3.85 11.61 21.32
C THR A 290 -4.66 11.68 20.00
N PRO A 291 -4.85 12.86 19.37
CA PRO A 291 -5.58 12.98 18.09
C PRO A 291 -5.06 12.06 16.97
N LEU A 292 -3.81 11.60 17.10
CA LEU A 292 -3.15 10.62 16.23
C LEU A 292 -3.75 9.19 16.34
N GLY A 293 -4.24 8.77 17.50
CA GLY A 293 -4.86 7.45 17.70
C GLY A 293 -6.23 7.35 17.03
N HIS A 294 -7.02 8.42 17.09
CA HIS A 294 -8.28 8.54 16.35
C HIS A 294 -8.03 8.54 14.83
N TRP A 295 -6.96 9.21 14.37
CA TRP A 295 -6.55 9.23 12.97
C TRP A 295 -6.06 7.86 12.45
N LEU A 296 -5.31 7.09 13.24
CA LEU A 296 -4.93 5.71 12.91
C LEU A 296 -6.16 4.79 12.76
N ARG A 297 -7.16 4.93 13.66
CA ARG A 297 -8.43 4.19 13.60
C ARG A 297 -9.31 4.60 12.41
N LEU A 298 -9.38 5.89 12.10
CA LEU A 298 -10.05 6.39 10.89
C LEU A 298 -9.38 5.89 9.61
N ARG A 299 -8.06 5.65 9.64
CA ARG A 299 -7.31 5.18 8.47
C ARG A 299 -7.39 3.66 8.25
N THR A 300 -7.76 2.86 9.25
CA THR A 300 -8.17 1.46 9.04
C THR A 300 -9.61 1.34 8.51
N HIS A 301 -10.48 2.31 8.81
CA HIS A 301 -11.85 2.40 8.25
C HIS A 301 -11.94 3.19 6.93
N GLY A 302 -10.91 3.96 6.53
CA GLY A 302 -10.90 4.80 5.32
C GLY A 302 -10.92 4.07 3.96
N PHE A 303 -11.24 2.78 3.93
CA PHE A 303 -11.55 1.99 2.73
C PHE A 303 -12.98 1.41 2.75
N GLU A 304 -13.77 1.71 3.78
CA GLU A 304 -15.19 1.39 3.87
C GLU A 304 -16.00 2.45 3.09
N GLY A 305 -15.85 2.44 1.77
CA GLY A 305 -16.50 3.37 0.86
C GLY A 305 -17.41 2.72 -0.19
N ILE A 306 -17.69 1.41 -0.06
CA ILE A 306 -18.61 0.68 -0.95
C ILE A 306 -19.33 -0.41 -0.14
N SER A 307 -20.10 -0.03 0.88
CA SER A 307 -21.13 -0.90 1.47
C SER A 307 -22.53 -0.28 1.45
N GLU A 308 -22.69 0.92 0.91
CA GLU A 308 -24.01 1.55 0.77
C GLU A 308 -24.42 1.49 -0.71
N ASN A 309 -25.61 0.94 -0.95
CA ASN A 309 -26.29 0.69 -2.24
C ASN A 309 -26.20 -0.73 -2.83
N LEU A 310 -26.49 -1.76 -2.03
CA LEU A 310 -26.94 -3.05 -2.57
C LEU A 310 -28.27 -3.58 -2.01
N ASP A 311 -29.03 -2.80 -1.24
CA ASP A 311 -30.39 -3.18 -0.86
C ASP A 311 -31.40 -2.17 -1.39
N GLY A 312 -31.79 -2.40 -2.63
CA GLY A 312 -32.88 -1.71 -3.28
C GLY A 312 -33.67 -2.71 -4.10
N GLU A 313 -34.33 -3.66 -3.46
CA GLU A 313 -35.56 -4.28 -3.96
C GLU A 313 -36.34 -5.00 -2.84
N ASN A 314 -37.41 -4.32 -2.39
CA ASN A 314 -38.71 -4.84 -1.97
C ASN A 314 -38.81 -5.92 -0.88
N TYR A 315 -38.97 -5.47 0.37
CA TYR A 315 -39.88 -6.12 1.32
C TYR A 315 -40.75 -5.06 2.01
N GLU A 316 -41.97 -4.88 1.52
CA GLU A 316 -43.01 -4.13 2.23
C GLU A 316 -43.38 -4.88 3.52
N MET A 317 -43.05 -4.29 4.67
CA MET A 317 -43.46 -4.82 5.97
C MET A 317 -44.89 -4.35 6.27
N LYS A 318 -45.87 -5.17 5.87
CA LYS A 318 -47.28 -4.99 6.26
C LYS A 318 -47.48 -5.63 7.63
N ASN A 319 -47.52 -4.80 8.67
CA ASN A 319 -47.92 -5.20 10.02
C ASN A 319 -49.45 -5.18 10.14
N ASN A 320 -50.06 -6.28 10.57
CA ASN A 320 -51.21 -6.35 11.49
C ASN A 320 -51.76 -7.78 11.60
N ASN A 321 -51.87 -8.23 12.87
CA ASN A 321 -52.92 -9.09 13.46
C ASN A 321 -53.04 -10.53 12.93
N SER A 322 -53.47 -11.55 13.66
CA SER A 322 -53.76 -11.84 15.05
C SER A 322 -54.27 -13.29 14.98
N GLU A 323 -53.75 -14.26 15.72
CA GLU A 323 -54.64 -15.31 16.24
C GLU A 323 -53.98 -16.12 17.34
N TYR A 324 -54.74 -16.21 18.43
CA TYR A 324 -54.54 -17.00 19.62
C TYR A 324 -54.46 -18.50 19.31
N ASN A 325 -53.75 -19.24 20.16
CA ASN A 325 -54.29 -20.49 20.68
C ASN A 325 -54.04 -20.53 22.20
N ASP A 326 -55.15 -20.60 22.92
CA ASP A 326 -55.28 -20.84 24.35
C ASP A 326 -54.70 -22.20 24.74
N GLU A 327 -53.96 -22.22 25.85
CA GLU A 327 -54.11 -23.28 26.86
C GLU A 327 -54.25 -22.60 28.24
N ASN A 328 -55.46 -22.73 28.79
CA ASN A 328 -55.91 -22.45 30.16
C ASN A 328 -54.98 -23.04 31.24
N ILE A 329 -54.94 -22.66 32.52
CA ILE A 329 -55.55 -21.67 33.45
C ILE A 329 -54.81 -21.98 34.78
N GLU A 330 -54.50 -20.99 35.62
CA GLU A 330 -55.05 -20.84 36.99
C GLU A 330 -54.23 -19.91 37.90
N TYR A 331 -55.00 -19.04 38.55
CA TYR A 331 -54.82 -18.39 39.84
C TYR A 331 -54.19 -16.98 40.00
N ASN A 332 -55.10 -16.13 40.52
CA ASN A 332 -54.93 -15.04 41.49
C ASN A 332 -54.77 -13.60 40.97
N GLU A 333 -55.91 -13.05 40.57
CA GLU A 333 -56.61 -11.94 41.25
C GLU A 333 -55.74 -11.01 42.13
N TYR A 334 -55.42 -9.81 41.63
CA TYR A 334 -55.45 -8.58 42.43
C TYR A 334 -55.81 -7.36 41.55
N ASN A 335 -57.02 -6.84 41.78
CA ASN A 335 -57.52 -5.56 41.28
C ASN A 335 -56.87 -4.40 42.05
N ILE A 336 -56.21 -3.47 41.36
CA ILE A 336 -56.05 -2.09 41.87
C ILE A 336 -56.35 -1.12 40.72
N SER A 337 -57.45 -0.39 40.87
CA SER A 337 -57.95 0.63 39.96
C SER A 337 -57.08 1.89 39.98
N TYR A 338 -56.74 2.40 38.80
CA TYR A 338 -56.15 3.72 38.60
C TYR A 338 -57.17 4.82 38.89
N ASN A 339 -56.72 5.88 39.56
CA ASN A 339 -57.25 7.22 39.39
C ASN A 339 -56.12 8.22 39.64
N SER A 340 -55.87 9.10 38.69
CA SER A 340 -55.36 10.45 38.97
C SER A 340 -55.80 11.35 37.83
N LEU A 341 -56.36 12.51 38.19
CA LEU A 341 -56.46 13.68 37.32
C LEU A 341 -55.07 14.22 37.02
#